data_AF-A0A950E9U3-F1
#
_entry.id   AF-A0A950E9U3-F1
#
_cell.length_a   1.000
_cell.length_b   1.000
_cell.length_c   1.000
_cell.angle_alpha   90.00
_cell.angle_beta   90.00
_cell.angle_gamma   90.00
#
_symmetry.space_group_name_H-M   'P 1'
#
loop_
_entity.id
_entity.type
_entity.pdbx_description
1 polymer ?
#
loop_
_entity_poly.entity_id
_entity_poly.type
_entity_poly.pdbx_seq_one_letter_code
_entity_poly.pdbx_strand_id
1 'polypeptide(L)'
;MATAHAIPSPDPIRAWSCLLYASDTARRSDLPQRLAGYEPRLQRSFGFINYQLLAQHEISVEGVSETPLLSAGDIHILLSSLSATPDGGYVVRLLFVQGDKQEMETQFKVGEGSPLFIRGPEWRDGQIIIVVAISG
;
A
#
# COMPACT_ATOMS: atom_id res chain seq x y z
N MET A 1 -17.31 39.62 22.83
CA MET A 1 -17.46 38.18 22.56
C MET A 1 -16.41 37.81 21.53
N ALA A 2 -15.35 37.10 21.93
CA ALA A 2 -14.29 36.69 21.01
C ALA A 2 -14.70 35.37 20.35
N THR A 3 -14.87 35.37 19.03
CA THR A 3 -15.01 34.16 18.23
C THR A 3 -13.68 33.41 18.25
N ALA A 4 -13.67 32.26 18.92
CA ALA A 4 -12.54 31.33 18.84
C ALA A 4 -12.40 30.87 17.38
N HIS A 5 -11.30 31.24 16.74
CA HIS A 5 -10.88 30.64 15.48
C HIS A 5 -10.51 29.18 15.78
N ALA A 6 -11.32 28.23 15.33
CA ALA A 6 -10.92 26.84 15.36
C ALA A 6 -9.70 26.70 14.43
N ILE A 7 -8.55 26.37 15.00
CA ILE A 7 -7.38 25.98 14.22
C ILE A 7 -7.79 24.69 13.50
N PRO A 8 -7.74 24.62 12.16
CA PRO A 8 -7.95 23.36 11.48
C PRO A 8 -6.88 22.39 11.97
N SER A 9 -7.31 21.31 12.63
CA SER A 9 -6.42 20.18 12.90
C SER A 9 -5.90 19.70 11.54
N PRO A 10 -4.61 19.36 11.40
CA PRO A 10 -4.13 18.72 10.19
C PRO A 10 -4.98 17.49 9.92
N ASP A 11 -5.34 17.25 8.65
CA ASP A 11 -6.05 16.05 8.28
C ASP A 11 -5.24 14.83 8.72
N PRO A 12 -5.89 13.80 9.28
CA PRO A 12 -5.16 12.61 9.72
C PRO A 12 -4.57 11.93 8.49
N ILE A 13 -3.27 11.61 8.56
CA ILE A 13 -2.61 10.83 7.52
C ILE A 13 -3.29 9.45 7.45
N ARG A 14 -3.70 9.06 6.25
CA ARG A 14 -4.33 7.78 5.94
C ARG A 14 -3.39 6.95 5.08
N ALA A 15 -3.33 5.66 5.39
CA ALA A 15 -2.66 4.66 4.59
C ALA A 15 -3.68 3.67 4.06
N TRP A 16 -3.79 3.59 2.74
CA TRP A 16 -4.50 2.51 2.07
C TRP A 16 -3.51 1.51 1.52
N SER A 17 -3.86 0.24 1.64
CA SER A 17 -3.04 -0.85 1.15
C SER A 17 -3.90 -1.94 0.53
N CYS A 18 -3.36 -2.62 -0.47
CA CYS A 18 -3.96 -3.84 -1.01
C CYS A 18 -2.91 -4.88 -1.40
N LEU A 19 -3.33 -6.14 -1.36
CA LEU A 19 -2.60 -7.28 -1.89
C LEU A 19 -3.29 -7.76 -3.15
N LEU A 20 -2.53 -7.82 -4.23
CA LEU A 20 -2.98 -8.36 -5.50
C LEU A 20 -2.24 -9.65 -5.79
N TYR A 21 -2.96 -10.63 -6.32
CA TYR A 21 -2.40 -11.78 -6.99
C TYR A 21 -2.32 -11.50 -8.49
N ALA A 22 -1.11 -11.46 -9.04
CA ALA A 22 -0.87 -11.26 -10.46
C ALA A 22 -0.56 -12.60 -11.14
N SER A 23 -1.23 -12.90 -12.25
CA SER A 23 -1.04 -14.14 -13.01
C SER A 23 -1.43 -13.96 -14.48
N ASP A 24 -0.98 -14.86 -15.35
CA ASP A 24 -1.39 -14.89 -16.76
C ASP A 24 -2.55 -15.86 -17.02
N THR A 25 -2.90 -16.68 -16.04
CA THR A 25 -3.87 -17.78 -16.17
C THR A 25 -5.27 -17.42 -15.67
N ALA A 26 -5.42 -16.36 -14.87
CA ALA A 26 -6.72 -15.98 -14.34
C ALA A 26 -7.68 -15.53 -15.46
N ARG A 27 -8.97 -15.85 -15.29
CA ARG A 27 -10.00 -15.55 -16.31
C ARG A 27 -10.49 -14.10 -16.28
N ARG A 28 -10.29 -13.40 -15.17
CA ARG A 28 -10.79 -12.04 -14.99
C ARG A 28 -9.93 -11.29 -13.98
N SER A 29 -9.55 -10.07 -14.32
CA SER A 29 -8.99 -9.13 -13.35
C SER A 29 -10.07 -8.54 -12.46
N ASP A 30 -9.78 -8.49 -11.17
CA ASP A 30 -10.57 -7.86 -10.13
C ASP A 30 -9.68 -6.87 -9.37
N LEU A 31 -9.48 -5.70 -9.98
CA LEU A 31 -8.73 -4.61 -9.37
C LEU A 31 -9.66 -3.72 -8.55
N PRO A 32 -9.22 -3.25 -7.38
CA PRO A 32 -9.99 -2.28 -6.61
C PRO A 32 -10.15 -0.98 -7.41
N GLN A 33 -11.29 -0.30 -7.25
CA GLN A 33 -11.62 0.93 -7.99
C GLN A 33 -10.54 2.02 -7.88
N ARG A 34 -9.83 2.08 -6.75
CA ARG A 34 -8.72 3.01 -6.52
C ARG A 34 -7.53 2.79 -7.49
N LEU A 35 -7.44 1.61 -8.09
CA LEU A 35 -6.43 1.27 -9.10
C LEU A 35 -6.97 1.30 -10.54
N ALA A 36 -8.19 1.81 -10.76
CA ALA A 36 -8.70 2.02 -12.10
C ALA A 36 -7.75 2.93 -12.90
N GLY A 37 -7.34 2.50 -14.09
CA GLY A 37 -6.38 3.20 -14.94
C GLY A 37 -4.90 2.88 -14.66
N TYR A 38 -4.59 2.09 -13.62
CA TYR A 38 -3.23 1.64 -13.33
C TYR A 38 -2.86 0.32 -14.01
N GLU A 39 -3.80 -0.34 -14.70
CA GLU A 39 -3.60 -1.61 -15.40
C GLU A 39 -2.39 -1.57 -16.35
N PRO A 40 -2.23 -0.55 -17.22
CA PRO A 40 -1.09 -0.49 -18.13
C PRO A 40 0.25 -0.27 -17.40
N ARG A 41 0.23 0.34 -16.20
CA ARG A 41 1.43 0.52 -15.38
C ARG A 41 1.79 -0.79 -14.68
N LEU A 42 0.81 -1.48 -14.12
CA LEU A 42 0.99 -2.80 -13.51
C LEU A 42 1.55 -3.79 -14.54
N GLN A 43 0.95 -3.85 -15.73
CA GLN A 43 1.40 -4.77 -16.78
C GLN A 43 2.84 -4.49 -17.21
N ARG A 44 3.21 -3.22 -17.39
CA ARG A 44 4.59 -2.84 -17.74
C ARG A 44 5.61 -3.15 -16.63
N SER A 45 5.24 -2.96 -15.37
CA SER A 45 6.14 -3.16 -14.23
C SER A 45 6.30 -4.63 -13.82
N PHE A 46 5.26 -5.43 -13.98
CA PHE A 46 5.23 -6.80 -13.47
C PHE A 46 5.08 -7.88 -14.53
N GLY A 47 4.68 -7.55 -15.76
CA GLY A 47 4.58 -8.48 -16.89
C GLY A 47 3.28 -9.28 -16.97
N PHE A 48 2.46 -9.26 -15.92
CA PHE A 48 1.21 -10.03 -15.87
C PHE A 48 0.03 -9.33 -16.54
N ILE A 49 -0.91 -10.11 -17.06
CA ILE A 49 -2.14 -9.58 -17.68
C ILE A 49 -3.39 -9.65 -16.80
N ASN A 50 -3.37 -10.45 -15.73
CA ASN A 50 -4.48 -10.51 -14.77
C ASN A 50 -4.06 -10.18 -13.35
N TYR A 51 -4.95 -9.48 -12.65
CA TYR A 51 -4.76 -9.09 -11.25
C TYR A 51 -6.02 -9.40 -10.46
N GLN A 52 -5.89 -10.12 -9.35
CA GLN A 52 -6.98 -10.45 -8.45
C GLN A 52 -6.72 -9.80 -7.09
N LEU A 53 -7.70 -9.06 -6.57
CA LEU A 53 -7.64 -8.54 -5.21
C LEU A 53 -7.75 -9.68 -4.20
N LEU A 54 -6.75 -9.79 -3.32
CA LEU A 54 -6.76 -10.74 -2.20
C LEU A 54 -7.32 -10.09 -0.94
N ALA A 55 -6.84 -8.88 -0.64
CA ALA A 55 -7.27 -8.09 0.50
C ALA A 55 -6.97 -6.62 0.27
N GLN A 56 -7.75 -5.74 0.89
CA GLN A 56 -7.46 -4.30 0.97
C GLN A 56 -7.89 -3.76 2.32
N HIS A 57 -7.23 -2.70 2.77
CA HIS A 57 -7.53 -2.06 4.03
C HIS A 57 -7.11 -0.58 3.98
N GLU A 58 -7.80 0.25 4.76
CA GLU A 58 -7.47 1.66 4.95
C GLU A 58 -7.47 1.97 6.43
N ILE A 59 -6.43 2.64 6.90
CA ILE A 59 -6.30 3.07 8.30
C ILE A 59 -5.91 4.54 8.37
N SER A 60 -6.27 5.19 9.47
CA SER A 60 -5.58 6.38 9.93
C SER A 60 -4.26 5.96 10.58
N VAL A 61 -3.17 6.61 10.20
CA VAL A 61 -1.84 6.37 10.78
C VAL A 61 -1.66 7.34 11.95
N GLU A 62 -1.67 6.80 13.16
CA GLU A 62 -1.45 7.56 14.38
C GLU A 62 -0.08 7.21 14.98
N GLY A 63 0.84 8.18 14.99
CA GLY A 63 2.15 8.02 15.63
C GLY A 63 3.24 7.41 14.74
N VAL A 64 4.35 7.00 15.38
CA VAL A 64 5.63 6.63 14.74
C VAL A 64 5.99 5.15 14.91
N SER A 65 5.08 4.36 15.48
CA SER A 65 5.31 2.95 15.80
C SER A 65 4.93 2.04 14.63
N GLU A 66 5.44 0.80 14.67
CA GLU A 66 5.03 -0.24 13.73
C GLU A 66 3.51 -0.40 13.73
N THR A 67 2.91 -0.11 12.57
CA THR A 67 1.46 -0.11 12.39
C THR A 67 1.08 -1.16 11.35
N PRO A 68 0.24 -2.15 11.68
CA PRO A 68 -0.24 -3.12 10.70
C PRO A 68 -1.08 -2.43 9.62
N LEU A 69 -0.67 -2.52 8.35
CA LEU A 69 -1.43 -1.98 7.22
C LEU A 69 -2.46 -2.98 6.72
N LEU A 70 -2.03 -4.22 6.51
CA LEU A 70 -2.83 -5.26 5.87
C LEU A 70 -2.35 -6.66 6.28
N SER A 71 -3.28 -7.58 6.44
CA SER A 71 -3.00 -9.00 6.64
C SER A 71 -3.91 -9.84 5.73
N ALA A 72 -3.34 -10.87 5.10
CA ALA A 72 -4.07 -11.83 4.28
C ALA A 72 -3.46 -13.23 4.43
N GLY A 73 -4.12 -14.11 5.18
CA GLY A 73 -3.56 -15.42 5.50
C GLY A 73 -2.29 -15.28 6.36
N ASP A 74 -1.19 -15.85 5.88
CA ASP A 74 0.14 -15.77 6.48
C ASP A 74 0.93 -14.52 6.08
N ILE A 75 0.40 -13.67 5.18
CA ILE A 75 1.08 -12.47 4.71
C ILE A 75 0.66 -11.27 5.55
N HIS A 76 1.64 -10.54 6.09
CA HIS A 76 1.46 -9.32 6.87
C HIS A 76 2.32 -8.18 6.33
N ILE A 77 1.70 -7.02 6.14
CA ILE A 77 2.36 -5.76 5.75
C ILE A 77 2.29 -4.80 6.93
N LEU A 78 3.43 -4.38 7.42
CA LEU A 78 3.55 -3.39 8.49
C LEU A 78 4.20 -2.12 7.95
N LEU A 79 3.69 -0.99 8.42
CA LEU A 79 4.33 0.30 8.28
C LEU A 79 5.29 0.48 9.45
N SER A 80 6.59 0.39 9.21
CA SER A 80 7.60 0.55 10.27
C SER A 80 8.00 2.00 10.49
N SER A 81 7.86 2.85 9.46
CA SER A 81 8.09 4.29 9.60
C SER A 81 7.35 5.07 8.51
N LEU A 82 6.88 6.26 8.87
CA LEU A 82 6.29 7.23 7.96
C LEU A 82 6.78 8.63 8.30
N SER A 83 7.24 9.36 7.28
CA SER A 83 7.64 10.77 7.42
C SER A 83 7.26 11.58 6.20
N ALA A 84 6.78 12.81 6.39
CA ALA A 84 6.52 13.74 5.30
C ALA A 84 7.85 14.24 4.70
N THR A 85 7.82 14.55 3.41
CA THR A 85 8.94 15.17 2.68
C THR A 85 8.64 16.65 2.40
N PRO A 86 9.67 17.51 2.25
CA PRO A 86 9.47 18.92 1.91
C PRO A 86 8.68 19.17 0.63
N ASP A 87 8.71 18.21 -0.30
CA ASP A 87 8.11 18.31 -1.63
C ASP A 87 6.62 17.85 -1.66
N GLY A 88 6.00 17.61 -0.50
CA GLY A 88 4.61 17.18 -0.40
C GLY A 88 4.37 15.67 -0.62
N GLY A 89 5.42 14.85 -0.59
CA GLY A 89 5.30 13.38 -0.55
C GLY A 89 5.63 12.80 0.82
N TYR A 90 5.78 11.48 0.91
CA TYR A 90 6.16 10.76 2.12
C TYR A 90 7.33 9.80 1.87
N VAL A 91 8.16 9.59 2.88
CA VAL A 91 9.06 8.45 2.97
C VAL A 91 8.38 7.38 3.82
N VAL A 92 8.18 6.21 3.25
CA VAL A 92 7.48 5.09 3.86
C VAL A 92 8.46 3.93 3.98
N ARG A 93 8.56 3.34 5.17
CA ARG A 93 9.25 2.08 5.37
C ARG A 93 8.25 0.98 5.66
N LEU A 94 8.34 -0.10 4.91
CA LEU A 94 7.43 -1.22 4.97
C LEU A 94 8.19 -2.49 5.33
N LEU A 95 7.59 -3.27 6.20
CA LEU A 95 8.03 -4.57 6.62
C LEU A 95 7.02 -5.61 6.12
N PHE A 96 7.52 -6.60 5.39
CA PHE A 96 6.78 -7.76 4.92
C PHE A 96 7.16 -8.97 5.77
N VAL A 97 6.15 -9.58 6.37
CA VAL A 97 6.28 -10.79 7.18
C VAL A 97 5.41 -11.87 6.55
N GLN A 98 5.96 -13.08 6.44
CA GLN A 98 5.23 -14.27 6.03
C GLN A 98 5.31 -15.33 7.14
N GLY A 99 4.17 -15.69 7.72
CA GLY A 99 4.12 -16.48 8.95
C GLY A 99 4.88 -15.78 10.06
N ASP A 100 5.92 -16.44 10.60
CA ASP A 100 6.79 -15.90 11.64
C ASP A 100 8.10 -15.29 11.10
N LYS A 101 8.27 -15.22 9.77
CA LYS A 101 9.52 -14.79 9.13
C LYS A 101 9.39 -13.42 8.49
N GLN A 102 10.28 -12.50 8.89
CA GLN A 102 10.52 -11.26 8.16
C GLN A 102 11.22 -11.59 6.83
N GLU A 103 10.50 -11.44 5.70
CA GLU A 103 11.09 -11.71 4.39
C GLU A 103 11.74 -10.47 3.79
N MET A 104 11.19 -9.28 4.05
CA MET A 104 11.65 -8.06 3.40
C MET A 104 11.34 -6.82 4.25
N GLU A 105 12.31 -5.92 4.36
CA GLU A 105 12.09 -4.55 4.83
C GLU A 105 12.61 -3.60 3.76
N THR A 106 11.82 -2.60 3.39
CA THR A 106 12.15 -1.71 2.27
C THR A 106 11.60 -0.30 2.49
N GLN A 107 12.29 0.69 1.93
CA GLN A 107 11.98 2.10 2.08
C GLN A 107 11.74 2.75 0.72
N PHE A 108 10.67 3.54 0.61
CA PHE A 108 10.27 4.19 -0.63
C PHE A 108 9.91 5.65 -0.39
N LYS A 109 10.08 6.48 -1.44
CA LYS A 109 9.44 7.78 -1.54
C LYS A 109 8.14 7.62 -2.33
N VAL A 110 7.05 8.15 -1.81
CA VAL A 110 5.73 8.10 -2.43
C VAL A 110 5.15 9.51 -2.50
N GLY A 111 4.53 9.86 -3.62
CA GLY A 111 3.75 11.10 -3.72
C GLY A 111 2.43 10.95 -2.97
N GLU A 112 1.88 12.05 -2.47
CA GLU A 112 0.55 12.04 -1.87
C GLU A 112 -0.50 11.47 -2.84
N GLY A 113 -1.35 10.58 -2.33
CA GLY A 113 -2.41 9.87 -3.06
C GLY A 113 -1.91 8.89 -4.15
N SER A 114 -0.60 8.86 -4.42
CA SER A 114 -0.03 8.08 -5.52
C SER A 114 0.24 6.65 -5.07
N PRO A 115 -0.35 5.62 -5.71
CA PRO A 115 -0.07 4.24 -5.34
C PRO A 115 1.36 3.86 -5.71
N LEU A 116 2.05 3.33 -4.71
CA LEU A 116 3.31 2.62 -4.82
C LEU A 116 3.01 1.13 -5.05
N PHE A 117 3.68 0.54 -6.04
CA PHE A 117 3.56 -0.88 -6.36
C PHE A 117 4.88 -1.59 -6.05
N ILE A 118 4.82 -2.66 -5.28
CA ILE A 118 6.00 -3.39 -4.78
C ILE A 118 5.85 -4.85 -5.19
N ARG A 119 6.92 -5.43 -5.75
CA ARG A 119 6.98 -6.86 -6.07
C ARG A 119 7.14 -7.64 -4.76
N GLY A 120 6.17 -8.49 -4.45
CA GLY A 120 6.23 -9.42 -3.31
C GLY A 120 6.92 -10.74 -3.67
N PRO A 121 6.68 -11.82 -2.92
CA PRO A 121 7.13 -13.15 -3.28
C PRO A 121 6.30 -13.79 -4.40
N GLU A 122 6.92 -14.72 -5.14
CA GLU A 122 6.20 -15.63 -6.03
C GLU A 122 5.20 -16.45 -5.22
N TRP A 123 3.99 -16.63 -5.76
CA TRP A 123 2.93 -17.37 -5.10
C TRP A 123 2.15 -18.17 -6.13
N ARG A 124 2.12 -19.50 -5.97
CA ARG A 124 1.53 -20.43 -6.94
C ARG A 124 2.15 -20.24 -8.34
N ASP A 125 1.33 -20.00 -9.36
CA ASP A 125 1.71 -19.77 -10.76
C ASP A 125 1.84 -18.26 -11.10
N GLY A 126 1.96 -17.42 -10.07
CA GLY A 126 2.00 -15.98 -10.24
C GLY A 126 2.80 -15.28 -9.14
N GLN A 127 2.39 -14.04 -8.85
CA GLN A 127 3.19 -13.10 -8.08
C GLN A 127 2.30 -12.27 -7.16
N ILE A 128 2.69 -12.14 -5.89
CA ILE A 128 2.07 -11.16 -4.99
C ILE A 128 2.57 -9.77 -5.37
N ILE A 129 1.65 -8.81 -5.49
CA ILE A 129 1.94 -7.39 -5.60
C ILE A 129 1.34 -6.68 -4.40
N ILE A 130 2.18 -5.93 -3.70
CA ILE A 130 1.77 -5.11 -2.57
C ILE A 130 1.59 -3.69 -3.09
N VAL A 131 0.47 -3.07 -2.74
CA VAL A 131 0.16 -1.69 -3.12
C VAL A 131 -0.07 -0.87 -1.87
N VAL A 132 0.53 0.31 -1.81
CA VAL A 132 0.35 1.26 -0.70
C VAL A 132 0.17 2.67 -1.26
N ALA A 133 -0.81 3.41 -0.75
CA ALA A 133 -1.03 4.82 -1.04
C ALA A 133 -1.21 5.58 0.28
N ILE A 134 -0.53 6.72 0.42
CA ILE A 134 -0.57 7.58 1.60
C ILE A 134 -1.21 8.91 1.22
N SER A 135 -2.10 9.44 2.05
CA SER A 135 -2.79 10.73 1.84
C SER A 135 -3.04 11.43 3.16
N GLY A 136 -2.99 12.75 3.22
CA GLY A 136 -3.36 13.54 4.40
C GLY A 136 -2.68 14.89 4.48
#